data_AF-K9TKC6-F1
#
_entry.id   AF-K9TKC6-F1
#
_cell.length_a   1.000
_cell.length_b   1.000
_cell.length_c   1.000
_cell.angle_alpha   90.00
_cell.angle_beta   90.00
_cell.angle_gamma   90.00
#
_symmetry.space_group_name_H-M   'P 1'
#
loop_
_entity.id
_entity.type
_entity.pdbx_description
1 polymer ?
#
loop_
_entity_poly.entity_id
_entity_poly.type
_entity_poly.pdbx_seq_one_letter_code
_entity_poly.pdbx_strand_id
1 'polypeptide(L)'
;MNLLELERETTKMSRVIMTRHTAIGKDTIADLRTRMTLEELSGVIIVSIERLLWLDWDSVVWAIAHLIPADIMAQIQSNLRTTLYQRLIHKGLIPGVDFSIDGHGNLRLNAKAQKSVA
;
A
#
# COMPACT_ATOMS: atom_id res chain seq x y z
N MET A 1 8.53 10.77 10.20
CA MET A 1 9.81 10.34 9.58
C MET A 1 10.33 11.39 8.59
N ASN A 2 11.65 11.62 8.53
CA ASN A 2 12.28 12.48 7.51
C ASN A 2 12.64 11.69 6.22
N LEU A 3 13.06 12.39 5.15
CA LEU A 3 13.34 11.75 3.85
C LEU A 3 14.48 10.72 3.91
N LEU A 4 15.55 11.02 4.66
CA LEU A 4 16.70 10.13 4.76
C LEU A 4 16.34 8.83 5.51
N GLU A 5 15.55 8.95 6.56
CA GLU A 5 15.00 7.80 7.29
C GLU A 5 14.11 6.95 6.39
N LEU A 6 13.22 7.57 5.61
CA LEU A 6 12.37 6.86 4.67
C LEU A 6 13.19 6.08 3.64
N GLU A 7 14.20 6.71 3.03
CA GLU A 7 15.08 6.03 2.05
C GLU A 7 15.85 4.87 2.66
N ARG A 8 16.33 5.04 3.91
CA ARG A 8 17.04 3.98 4.63
C ARG A 8 16.13 2.77 4.87
N GLU A 9 14.93 3.02 5.38
CA GLU A 9 14.02 1.93 5.79
C GLU A 9 13.39 1.25 4.58
N THR A 10 13.05 1.98 3.52
CA THR A 10 12.58 1.39 2.26
C THR A 10 13.67 0.57 1.57
N THR A 11 14.93 1.02 1.60
CA THR A 11 16.06 0.24 1.08
C THR A 11 16.28 -1.04 1.88
N LYS A 12 16.27 -0.95 3.22
CA LYS A 12 16.37 -2.12 4.12
C LYS A 12 15.25 -3.11 3.83
N MET A 13 14.01 -2.63 3.80
CA MET A 13 12.82 -3.47 3.63
C MET A 13 12.77 -4.11 2.24
N SER A 14 13.16 -3.39 1.18
CA SER A 14 13.26 -3.94 -0.18
C SER A 14 14.24 -5.13 -0.22
N ARG A 15 15.42 -4.99 0.40
CA ARG A 15 16.40 -6.10 0.48
C ARG A 15 15.85 -7.28 1.27
N VAL A 16 15.18 -7.01 2.39
CA VAL A 16 14.55 -8.05 3.21
C VAL A 16 13.50 -8.82 2.39
N ILE A 17 12.65 -8.13 1.63
CA ILE A 17 11.67 -8.76 0.74
C ILE A 17 12.36 -9.68 -0.29
N MET A 18 13.44 -9.20 -0.92
CA MET A 18 14.19 -9.99 -1.92
C MET A 18 14.79 -11.28 -1.35
N THR A 19 15.08 -11.35 -0.04
CA THR A 19 15.58 -12.60 0.57
C THR A 19 14.54 -13.72 0.59
N ARG A 20 13.25 -13.38 0.47
CA ARG A 20 12.12 -14.31 0.62
C ARG A 20 12.19 -15.16 1.90
N HIS A 21 12.79 -14.60 2.95
CA HIS A 21 12.99 -15.26 4.23
C HIS A 21 12.02 -14.74 5.28
N THR A 22 11.01 -15.53 5.63
CA THR A 22 9.89 -15.09 6.49
C THR A 22 10.33 -14.63 7.88
N ALA A 23 11.28 -15.31 8.54
CA ALA A 23 11.69 -14.92 9.90
C ALA A 23 12.35 -13.53 9.93
N ILE A 24 13.39 -13.32 9.12
CA ILE A 24 14.05 -12.01 8.93
C ILE A 24 13.03 -10.92 8.61
N GLY A 25 12.07 -11.21 7.71
CA GLY A 25 11.03 -10.27 7.36
C GLY A 25 10.10 -9.91 8.52
N LYS A 26 9.61 -10.91 9.26
CA LYS A 26 8.75 -10.69 10.42
C LYS A 26 9.48 -9.94 11.53
N ASP A 27 10.73 -10.28 11.80
CA ASP A 27 11.55 -9.59 12.80
C ASP A 27 11.82 -8.13 12.40
N THR A 28 12.06 -7.88 11.11
CA THR A 28 12.21 -6.52 10.59
C THR A 28 10.92 -5.71 10.73
N ILE A 29 9.76 -6.30 10.42
CA ILE A 29 8.46 -5.64 10.61
C ILE A 29 8.19 -5.39 12.09
N ALA A 30 8.51 -6.34 12.97
CA ALA A 30 8.35 -6.18 14.41
C ALA A 30 9.24 -5.04 14.95
N ASP A 31 10.51 -4.98 14.53
CA ASP A 31 11.43 -3.87 14.84
C ASP A 31 10.85 -2.53 14.39
N LEU A 32 10.42 -2.43 13.13
CA LEU A 32 9.83 -1.19 12.59
C LEU A 32 8.59 -0.76 13.36
N ARG A 33 7.73 -1.71 13.78
CA ARG A 33 6.54 -1.43 14.59
C ARG A 33 6.85 -0.80 15.94
N THR A 34 8.03 -1.04 16.52
CA THR A 34 8.39 -0.42 17.81
C THR A 34 8.66 1.08 17.70
N ARG A 35 8.96 1.57 16.49
CA ARG A 35 9.45 2.94 16.25
C ARG A 35 8.68 3.71 15.18
N MET A 36 7.65 3.11 14.59
CA MET A 36 6.82 3.72 13.55
C MET A 36 5.34 3.52 13.85
N THR A 37 4.53 4.48 13.44
CA THR A 37 3.08 4.28 13.36
C THR A 37 2.73 3.23 12.29
N LEU A 38 1.53 2.64 12.39
CA LEU A 38 1.04 1.70 11.37
C LEU A 38 0.96 2.36 9.98
N GLU A 39 0.62 3.65 9.95
CA GLU A 39 0.58 4.45 8.73
C GLU A 39 1.98 4.59 8.10
N GLU A 40 2.98 5.02 8.88
CA GLU A 40 4.37 5.14 8.39
C GLU A 40 4.92 3.80 7.89
N LEU A 41 4.70 2.73 8.64
CA LEU A 41 5.13 1.38 8.26
C LEU A 41 4.43 0.91 6.96
N SER A 42 3.13 1.17 6.82
CA SER A 42 2.41 0.86 5.58
C SER A 42 3.00 1.63 4.39
N GLY A 43 3.41 2.89 4.59
CA GLY A 43 4.10 3.70 3.58
C GLY A 43 5.46 3.12 3.19
N VAL A 44 6.27 2.73 4.17
CA VAL A 44 7.58 2.06 3.92
C VAL A 44 7.38 0.80 3.09
N ILE A 45 6.37 -0.02 3.41
CA ILE A 45 6.08 -1.26 2.67
C ILE A 45 5.60 -0.95 1.25
N ILE A 46 4.71 0.03 1.05
CA ILE A 46 4.26 0.45 -0.29
C ILE A 46 5.43 0.86 -1.17
N VAL A 47 6.30 1.76 -0.67
CA VAL A 47 7.45 2.27 -1.45
C VAL A 47 8.47 1.15 -1.71
N SER A 48 8.65 0.22 -0.77
CA SER A 48 9.54 -0.93 -0.97
C SER A 48 9.01 -1.88 -2.04
N ILE A 49 7.69 -2.13 -2.05
CA ILE A 49 7.05 -2.92 -3.11
C ILE A 49 7.17 -2.20 -4.45
N GLU A 50 6.90 -0.89 -4.50
CA GLU A 50 7.01 -0.09 -5.72
C GLU A 50 8.40 -0.19 -6.36
N ARG A 51 9.44 -0.12 -5.53
CA ARG A 51 10.83 -0.27 -5.99
C ARG A 51 11.10 -1.64 -6.60
N LEU A 52 10.47 -2.69 -6.06
CA LEU A 52 10.66 -4.08 -6.52
C LEU A 52 9.74 -4.47 -7.67
N LEU A 53 8.61 -3.79 -7.87
CA LEU A 53 7.65 -4.09 -8.95
C LEU A 53 8.33 -4.19 -10.32
N TRP A 54 9.35 -3.37 -10.56
CA TRP A 54 10.10 -3.34 -11.82
C TRP A 54 11.35 -4.22 -11.84
N LEU A 55 11.86 -4.62 -10.67
CA LEU A 55 13.17 -5.28 -10.54
C LEU A 55 13.05 -6.78 -10.23
N ASP A 56 12.06 -7.17 -9.42
CA ASP A 56 11.87 -8.53 -8.93
C ASP A 56 10.40 -8.74 -8.54
N TRP A 57 9.57 -8.92 -9.57
CA TRP A 57 8.12 -9.13 -9.42
C TRP A 57 7.79 -10.35 -8.54
N ASP A 58 8.56 -11.43 -8.65
CA ASP A 58 8.36 -12.64 -7.88
C ASP A 58 8.50 -12.39 -6.37
N SER A 59 9.45 -11.53 -5.97
CA SER A 59 9.59 -11.12 -4.57
C SER A 59 8.43 -10.26 -4.08
N VAL A 60 7.80 -9.46 -4.95
CA VAL A 60 6.57 -8.72 -4.62
C VAL A 60 5.43 -9.69 -4.35
N VAL A 61 5.19 -10.64 -5.26
CA VAL A 61 4.13 -11.66 -5.09
C VAL A 61 4.35 -12.46 -3.81
N TRP A 62 5.59 -12.88 -3.56
CA TRP A 62 5.95 -13.61 -2.36
C TRP A 62 5.67 -12.79 -1.09
N ALA A 63 6.05 -11.50 -1.07
CA ALA A 63 5.87 -10.65 0.10
C ALA A 63 4.39 -10.46 0.45
N ILE A 64 3.54 -10.23 -0.56
CA ILE A 64 2.10 -10.09 -0.37
C ILE A 64 1.50 -11.35 0.24
N ALA A 65 1.93 -12.53 -0.19
CA ALA A 65 1.39 -13.80 0.27
C ALA A 65 1.91 -14.24 1.66
N HIS A 66 3.17 -13.93 2.00
CA HIS A 66 3.84 -14.59 3.13
C HIS A 66 4.44 -13.64 4.17
N LEU A 67 4.66 -12.37 3.83
CA LEU A 67 5.39 -11.43 4.67
C LEU A 67 4.48 -10.36 5.27
N ILE A 68 3.61 -9.76 4.46
CA ILE A 68 2.82 -8.59 4.89
C ILE A 68 1.70 -9.04 5.82
N PRO A 69 1.69 -8.59 7.09
CA PRO A 69 0.61 -8.87 8.03
C PRO A 69 -0.73 -8.26 7.57
N ALA A 70 -1.84 -8.92 7.95
CA ALA A 70 -3.18 -8.53 7.52
C ALA A 70 -3.57 -7.10 7.96
N ASP A 71 -3.15 -6.66 9.14
CA ASP A 71 -3.42 -5.31 9.64
C ASP A 71 -2.68 -4.23 8.83
N ILE A 72 -1.44 -4.51 8.40
CA ILE A 72 -0.69 -3.62 7.51
C ILE A 72 -1.36 -3.59 6.13
N MET A 73 -1.77 -4.75 5.60
CA MET A 73 -2.49 -4.81 4.33
C MET A 73 -3.79 -4.00 4.38
N ALA A 74 -4.54 -4.08 5.49
CA ALA A 74 -5.74 -3.27 5.69
C ALA A 74 -5.44 -1.77 5.70
N GLN A 75 -4.33 -1.35 6.32
CA GLN A 75 -3.89 0.05 6.28
C GLN A 75 -3.50 0.49 4.85
N ILE A 76 -2.76 -0.34 4.11
CA ILE A 76 -2.41 -0.08 2.71
C ILE A 76 -3.67 0.13 1.87
N GLN A 77 -4.66 -0.77 2.00
CA GLN A 77 -5.94 -0.64 1.31
C GLN A 77 -6.68 0.65 1.71
N SER A 78 -6.63 1.03 2.99
CA SER A 78 -7.20 2.29 3.46
C SER A 78 -6.55 3.50 2.79
N ASN A 79 -5.22 3.54 2.74
CA ASN A 79 -4.47 4.62 2.09
C ASN A 79 -4.82 4.71 0.60
N LEU A 80 -4.81 3.57 -0.11
CA LEU A 80 -5.14 3.51 -1.53
C LEU A 80 -6.58 3.97 -1.82
N ARG A 81 -7.55 3.63 -0.95
CA ARG A 81 -8.93 4.10 -1.09
C ARG A 81 -9.01 5.62 -0.98
N THR A 82 -8.36 6.22 0.01
CA THR A 82 -8.33 7.68 0.16
C THR A 82 -7.72 8.35 -1.06
N THR A 83 -6.58 7.84 -1.54
CA THR A 83 -5.93 8.36 -2.76
C THR A 83 -6.82 8.20 -3.99
N LEU A 84 -7.49 7.05 -4.15
CA LEU A 84 -8.42 6.81 -5.26
C LEU A 84 -9.60 7.78 -5.20
N TYR A 85 -10.18 7.98 -4.02
CA TYR A 85 -11.28 8.91 -3.79
C TYR A 85 -10.89 10.33 -4.20
N GLN A 86 -9.72 10.80 -3.75
CA GLN A 86 -9.17 12.10 -4.14
C GLN A 86 -8.95 12.19 -5.65
N ARG A 87 -8.39 11.15 -6.28
CA ARG A 87 -8.17 11.13 -7.74
C ARG A 87 -9.48 11.22 -8.53
N LEU A 88 -10.55 10.58 -8.07
CA LEU A 88 -11.86 10.66 -8.73
C LEU A 88 -12.43 12.09 -8.66
N ILE A 89 -12.30 12.76 -7.51
CA ILE A 89 -12.68 14.18 -7.36
C ILE A 89 -11.86 15.06 -8.32
N HIS A 90 -10.54 14.85 -8.38
CA HIS A 90 -9.67 15.60 -9.29
C HIS A 90 -10.00 15.38 -10.78
N LYS A 91 -10.56 14.21 -11.13
CA LYS A 91 -11.11 13.93 -12.47
C LYS A 91 -12.48 14.58 -12.72
N GLY A 92 -13.01 15.36 -11.78
CA GLY A 92 -14.29 16.04 -11.90
C GLY A 92 -15.52 15.18 -11.58
N LEU A 93 -15.32 13.99 -11.00
CA LEU A 93 -16.42 13.14 -10.56
C LEU A 93 -16.95 13.61 -9.20
N ILE A 94 -18.27 13.58 -9.03
CA ILE A 94 -18.94 14.09 -7.84
C ILE A 94 -19.23 12.94 -6.86
N PRO A 95 -18.72 12.99 -5.61
CA PRO A 95 -19.07 11.99 -4.60
C PRO A 95 -20.56 11.95 -4.29
N GLY A 96 -21.12 10.75 -4.11
CA GLY A 96 -22.55 10.53 -3.88
C GLY A 96 -23.42 10.60 -5.14
N VAL A 97 -22.87 11.02 -6.28
CA VAL A 97 -23.56 11.08 -7.58
C VAL A 97 -22.88 10.15 -8.59
N ASP A 98 -21.58 10.36 -8.81
CA ASP A 98 -20.77 9.60 -9.76
C ASP A 98 -20.13 8.38 -9.12
N PHE A 99 -19.80 8.46 -7.84
CA PHE A 99 -19.16 7.38 -7.11
C PHE A 99 -19.45 7.43 -5.61
N SER A 100 -19.34 6.28 -4.94
CA SER A 100 -19.45 6.13 -3.49
C SER A 100 -18.63 4.94 -2.99
N ILE A 101 -18.50 4.80 -1.66
CA ILE A 101 -17.90 3.62 -1.03
C ILE A 101 -19.00 2.92 -0.23
N ASP A 102 -19.11 1.59 -0.35
CA ASP A 102 -20.06 0.82 0.44
C ASP A 102 -19.52 0.45 1.84
N GLY A 103 -20.37 -0.16 2.67
CA GLY A 103 -19.99 -0.56 4.03
C GLY A 103 -18.86 -1.59 4.12
N HIS A 104 -18.47 -2.19 3.00
CA HIS A 104 -17.33 -3.12 2.91
C HIS A 104 -16.06 -2.42 2.38
N GLY A 105 -16.13 -1.13 2.11
CA GLY A 105 -15.01 -0.35 1.58
C GLY A 105 -14.80 -0.53 0.07
N ASN A 106 -15.76 -1.09 -0.66
CA ASN A 106 -15.67 -1.22 -2.11
C ASN A 106 -16.11 0.07 -2.80
N LEU A 107 -15.33 0.52 -3.79
CA LEU A 107 -15.69 1.64 -4.65
C LEU A 107 -16.86 1.23 -5.57
N ARG A 108 -17.90 2.05 -5.59
CA ARG A 108 -19.02 1.94 -6.54
C ARG A 108 -19.01 3.13 -7.47
N LEU A 109 -19.10 2.86 -8.78
CA LEU A 109 -19.18 3.85 -9.84
C LEU A 109 -20.54 3.74 -10.51
N ASN A 110 -21.15 4.86 -10.89
CA ASN A 110 -22.31 4.84 -11.76
C ASN A 110 -21.89 4.49 -13.21
N ALA A 111 -22.85 4.15 -14.07
CA ALA A 111 -22.57 3.72 -15.45
C ALA A 111 -21.84 4.76 -16.30
N LYS A 112 -21.96 6.06 -15.97
CA LYS A 112 -21.28 7.15 -16.68
C LYS A 112 -19.84 7.29 -16.21
N ALA A 113 -19.61 7.29 -14.90
CA ALA A 113 -18.29 7.36 -14.27
C ALA A 113 -17.45 6.12 -14.59
N GLN A 114 -18.08 4.95 -14.73
CA GLN A 114 -17.38 3.72 -15.12
C GLN A 114 -16.77 3.83 -16.52
N LYS A 115 -17.39 4.59 -17.44
CA LYS A 115 -16.85 4.84 -18.78
C LYS A 115 -15.74 5.88 -18.82
N SER A 116 -15.58 6.72 -17.79
CA SER A 116 -14.55 7.76 -17.73
C SER A 116 -13.31 7.37 -16.92
N VAL A 117 -13.38 6.25 -16.20
CA VAL A 117 -12.29 5.70 -15.37
C VAL A 117 -11.54 4.56 -16.08
N ALA A 118 -12.19 3.91 -17.07
CA ALA A 118 -11.62 2.85 -17.90
C ALA A 118 -10.59 3.37 -18.92
#